data_AF-A0A7D5BWJ9-F1
#
_entry.id   AF-A0A7D5BWJ9-F1
#
_cell.length_a   1.000
_cell.length_b   1.000
_cell.length_c   1.000
_cell.angle_alpha   90.00
_cell.angle_beta   90.00
_cell.angle_gamma   90.00
#
_symmetry.space_group_name_H-M   'P 1'
#
loop_
_entity.id
_entity.type
_entity.pdbx_description
1 polymer ?
#
loop_
_entity_poly.entity_id
_entity_poly.type
_entity_poly.pdbx_seq_one_letter_code
_entity_poly.pdbx_strand_id
1 'polypeptide(L)'
;MTELDVRELPPSERHGRIHDAFAELAPGETLTIVNDHDPKPLYHEMAAELPAFDADGYAVTREGPSKFIAELPKAAGDESGGDDSVDDDPSGDAANDDSAPADRARVADLDGEPHADAFPGKEPKTIRLSLAAGERVPEHEHPDRTVLFHVLEGAVDVALDGDSHPVEAGEILRFEGESAVEPTAREDSVALVVLAPRAEA
;
A
#
# COMPACT_ATOMS: atom_id res chain seq x y z
N MET A 1 12.33 -5.92 29.80
CA MET A 1 11.40 -6.73 28.98
C MET A 1 10.02 -6.19 29.22
N THR A 2 9.46 -5.55 28.20
CA THR A 2 8.14 -4.89 28.24
C THR A 2 7.20 -5.74 27.41
N GLU A 3 5.98 -6.00 27.89
CA GLU A 3 4.96 -6.78 27.15
C GLU A 3 3.75 -5.91 26.84
N LEU A 4 3.26 -5.97 25.59
CA LEU A 4 2.11 -5.22 25.11
C LEU A 4 1.15 -6.12 24.32
N ASP A 5 -0.05 -6.36 24.85
CA ASP A 5 -1.12 -7.03 24.10
C ASP A 5 -1.89 -6.00 23.27
N VAL A 6 -1.81 -6.13 21.94
CA VAL A 6 -2.44 -5.17 21.01
C VAL A 6 -3.75 -5.70 20.43
N ARG A 7 -4.19 -6.90 20.80
CA ARG A 7 -5.41 -7.52 20.25
C ARG A 7 -6.67 -6.76 20.65
N GLU A 8 -6.65 -6.12 21.81
CA GLU A 8 -7.77 -5.34 22.35
C GLU A 8 -7.77 -3.87 21.86
N LEU A 9 -6.70 -3.43 21.20
CA LEU A 9 -6.60 -2.09 20.65
C LEU A 9 -7.23 -2.02 19.25
N PRO A 10 -7.90 -0.91 18.90
CA PRO A 10 -8.33 -0.64 17.53
C PRO A 10 -7.15 -0.75 16.55
N PRO A 11 -7.30 -1.34 15.35
CA PRO A 11 -6.20 -1.54 14.41
C PRO A 11 -5.40 -0.27 14.11
N SER A 12 -6.07 0.87 14.02
CA SER A 12 -5.45 2.19 13.79
C SER A 12 -4.57 2.68 14.95
N GLU A 13 -4.77 2.19 16.16
CA GLU A 13 -4.03 2.62 17.36
C GLU A 13 -2.87 1.68 17.71
N ARG A 14 -2.83 0.46 17.16
CA ARG A 14 -1.86 -0.57 17.53
C ARG A 14 -0.43 -0.12 17.27
N HIS A 15 -0.13 0.34 16.05
CA HIS A 15 1.24 0.68 15.65
C HIS A 15 1.77 1.88 16.44
N GLY A 16 0.96 2.93 16.61
CA GLY A 16 1.32 4.07 17.45
C GLY A 16 1.71 3.64 18.88
N ARG A 17 0.88 2.79 19.52
CA ARG A 17 1.19 2.26 20.87
C ARG A 17 2.44 1.40 20.91
N ILE A 18 2.71 0.61 19.88
CA ILE A 18 3.91 -0.20 19.78
C ILE A 18 5.15 0.69 19.63
N HIS A 19 5.08 1.72 18.79
CA HIS A 19 6.17 2.67 18.58
C HIS A 19 6.48 3.45 19.85
N ASP A 20 5.46 3.94 20.56
CA ASP A 20 5.62 4.62 21.85
C ASP A 20 6.33 3.69 22.85
N ALA A 21 5.81 2.47 23.01
CA ALA A 21 6.39 1.48 23.92
C ALA A 21 7.83 1.10 23.55
N PHE A 22 8.15 1.05 22.25
CA PHE A 22 9.50 0.75 21.75
C PHE A 22 10.46 1.95 21.92
N ALA A 23 9.98 3.17 21.74
CA ALA A 23 10.75 4.39 21.94
C ALA A 23 11.19 4.53 23.40
N GLU A 24 10.32 4.15 24.35
CA GLU A 24 10.60 4.19 25.80
C GLU A 24 11.60 3.13 26.28
N LEU A 25 11.90 2.09 25.49
CA LEU A 25 12.89 1.07 25.85
C LEU A 25 14.31 1.65 25.95
N ALA A 26 15.08 1.17 26.91
CA ALA A 26 16.52 1.40 26.92
C ALA A 26 17.20 0.60 25.78
N PRO A 27 18.36 1.06 25.25
CA PRO A 27 19.13 0.28 24.29
C PRO A 27 19.48 -1.11 24.85
N GLY A 28 19.32 -2.15 24.03
CA GLY A 28 19.51 -3.55 24.43
C GLY A 28 18.30 -4.21 25.11
N GLU A 29 17.19 -3.49 25.31
CA GLU A 29 15.94 -4.09 25.79
C GLU A 29 15.05 -4.60 24.65
N THR A 30 14.12 -5.49 24.98
CA THR A 30 13.17 -6.10 24.04
C THR A 30 11.73 -5.80 24.44
N LEU A 31 10.91 -5.39 23.46
CA LEU A 31 9.46 -5.28 23.55
C LEU A 31 8.84 -6.57 23.01
N THR A 32 7.96 -7.19 23.77
CA THR A 32 7.17 -8.35 23.34
C THR A 32 5.76 -7.89 23.05
N ILE A 33 5.24 -8.17 21.84
CA ILE A 33 3.87 -7.86 21.48
C ILE A 33 3.05 -9.13 21.28
N VAL A 34 1.76 -9.08 21.65
CA VAL A 34 0.79 -10.14 21.32
C VAL A 34 -0.20 -9.59 20.29
N ASN A 35 -0.21 -10.17 19.09
CA ASN A 35 -1.03 -9.77 17.95
C ASN A 35 -2.00 -10.88 17.54
N ASP A 36 -3.13 -10.51 16.92
CA ASP A 36 -4.15 -11.45 16.44
C ASP A 36 -3.88 -11.96 15.01
N HIS A 37 -2.94 -11.33 14.30
CA HIS A 37 -2.47 -11.68 12.97
C HIS A 37 -0.94 -11.66 12.90
N ASP A 38 -0.40 -12.12 11.77
CA ASP A 38 1.04 -12.16 11.53
C ASP A 38 1.63 -10.72 11.56
N PRO A 39 2.60 -10.43 12.44
CA PRO A 39 3.20 -9.10 12.60
C PRO A 39 4.19 -8.73 11.48
N LYS A 40 4.25 -9.48 10.38
CA LYS A 40 5.12 -9.18 9.23
C LYS A 40 5.01 -7.73 8.72
N PRO A 41 3.83 -7.10 8.59
CA PRO A 41 3.74 -5.69 8.19
C PRO A 41 4.44 -4.76 9.19
N LEU A 42 4.23 -4.97 10.49
CA LEU A 42 4.87 -4.22 11.57
C LEU A 42 6.39 -4.41 11.59
N TYR A 43 6.88 -5.62 11.35
CA TYR A 43 8.32 -5.88 11.22
C TYR A 43 8.95 -5.02 10.12
N HIS A 44 8.32 -4.97 8.94
CA HIS A 44 8.81 -4.17 7.82
C HIS A 44 8.80 -2.67 8.12
N GLU A 45 7.76 -2.18 8.82
CA GLU A 45 7.66 -0.80 9.29
C GLU A 45 8.79 -0.46 10.29
N MET A 46 8.94 -1.27 11.34
CA MET A 46 10.01 -1.11 12.34
C MET A 46 11.40 -1.12 11.70
N ALA A 47 11.66 -2.06 10.77
CA ALA A 47 12.95 -2.18 10.08
C ALA A 47 13.26 -1.03 9.13
N ALA A 48 12.23 -0.40 8.55
CA ALA A 48 12.41 0.74 7.65
C ALA A 48 12.58 2.05 8.42
N GLU A 49 11.80 2.25 9.48
CA GLU A 49 11.64 3.55 10.14
C GLU A 49 12.50 3.73 11.39
N LEU A 50 12.94 2.63 12.03
CA LEU A 50 13.62 2.68 13.32
C LEU A 50 15.05 2.14 13.21
N PRO A 51 16.07 3.02 13.06
CA PRO A 51 17.48 2.60 13.07
C PRO A 51 17.90 1.89 14.37
N ALA A 52 17.19 2.16 15.47
CA ALA A 52 17.41 1.51 16.76
C ALA A 52 16.76 0.12 16.87
N PHE A 53 16.01 -0.33 15.87
CA PHE A 53 15.43 -1.67 15.84
C PHE A 53 16.45 -2.70 15.36
N ASP A 54 16.66 -3.73 16.17
CA ASP A 54 17.52 -4.86 15.82
C ASP A 54 16.70 -5.90 15.03
N ALA A 55 16.75 -5.78 13.70
CA ALA A 55 16.04 -6.69 12.81
C ALA A 55 16.63 -8.11 12.80
N ASP A 56 17.91 -8.28 13.15
CA ASP A 56 18.57 -9.59 13.24
C ASP A 56 18.13 -10.36 14.49
N GLY A 57 17.82 -9.64 15.57
CA GLY A 57 17.28 -10.19 16.81
C GLY A 57 15.76 -10.43 16.82
N TYR A 58 15.03 -10.02 15.78
CA TYR A 58 13.59 -10.16 15.70
C TYR A 58 13.13 -11.63 15.66
N ALA A 59 12.11 -11.96 16.44
CA ALA A 59 11.52 -13.30 16.47
C ALA A 59 10.00 -13.29 16.55
N VAL A 60 9.34 -14.30 15.97
CA VAL A 60 7.88 -14.49 16.04
C VAL A 60 7.56 -15.93 16.41
N THR A 61 6.69 -16.09 17.40
CA THR A 61 6.09 -17.37 17.77
C THR A 61 4.59 -17.33 17.55
N ARG A 62 4.06 -18.33 16.83
CA ARG A 62 2.61 -18.49 16.65
C ARG A 62 2.06 -19.52 17.66
N GLU A 63 1.08 -19.10 18.46
CA GLU A 63 0.39 -19.94 19.42
C GLU A 63 -1.08 -20.16 19.01
N GLY A 64 -1.34 -21.13 18.13
CA GLY A 64 -2.69 -21.40 17.63
C GLY A 64 -3.08 -20.51 16.45
N PRO A 65 -4.38 -20.40 16.10
CA PRO A 65 -4.80 -19.84 14.82
C PRO A 65 -4.61 -18.33 14.71
N SER A 66 -4.77 -17.59 15.82
CA SER A 66 -4.89 -16.11 15.84
C SER A 66 -4.16 -15.48 17.03
N LYS A 67 -3.01 -16.04 17.42
CA LYS A 67 -2.15 -15.46 18.45
C LYS A 67 -0.70 -15.55 17.97
N PHE A 68 -0.10 -14.38 17.77
CA PHE A 68 1.27 -14.21 17.34
C PHE A 68 1.99 -13.39 18.40
N ILE A 69 3.10 -13.92 18.89
CA ILE A 69 3.95 -13.25 19.87
C ILE A 69 5.21 -12.81 19.13
N ALA A 70 5.43 -11.50 19.02
CA ALA A 70 6.60 -10.93 18.35
C ALA A 70 7.54 -10.29 19.37
N GLU A 71 8.83 -10.58 19.25
CA GLU A 71 9.91 -9.98 20.03
C GLU A 71 10.62 -8.94 19.19
N LEU A 72 10.59 -7.69 19.66
CA LEU A 72 11.12 -6.51 18.99
C LEU A 72 12.30 -5.96 19.82
N PRO A 73 13.55 -6.41 19.56
CA PRO A 73 14.70 -5.92 20.30
C PRO A 73 15.15 -4.53 19.82
N LYS A 74 15.59 -3.71 20.78
CA LYS A 74 16.24 -2.43 20.53
C LYS A 74 17.75 -2.64 20.54
N ALA A 75 18.43 -2.17 19.50
CA ALA A 75 19.87 -2.24 19.37
C ALA A 75 20.55 -1.63 20.61
N ALA A 76 21.58 -2.29 21.13
CA ALA A 76 22.41 -1.74 22.19
C ALA A 76 23.29 -0.63 21.58
N GLY A 77 22.97 0.63 21.84
CA GLY A 77 23.76 1.76 21.39
C GLY A 77 25.09 1.84 22.12
N ASP A 78 26.18 2.10 21.40
CA ASP A 78 27.42 2.62 21.98
C ASP A 78 27.16 4.07 22.40
N GLU A 79 27.11 4.34 23.71
CA GLU A 79 27.01 5.70 24.21
C GLU A 79 28.31 6.48 23.94
N SER A 80 28.26 7.45 23.03
CA SER A 80 29.16 8.60 23.07
C SER A 80 28.35 9.89 23.05
N GLY A 81 28.25 10.53 24.21
CA GLY A 81 27.58 11.83 24.39
C GLY A 81 28.40 13.03 23.90
N GLY A 82 27.75 14.20 23.99
CA GLY A 82 28.30 15.54 23.77
C GLY A 82 27.25 16.42 23.06
N ASP A 83 26.34 17.11 23.77
CA ASP A 83 26.49 18.34 24.58
C ASP A 83 26.35 19.66 23.78
N ASP A 84 25.40 20.47 24.25
CA ASP A 84 25.17 21.91 24.14
C ASP A 84 25.37 22.69 22.82
N SER A 85 24.29 23.30 22.32
CA SER A 85 24.11 24.78 22.30
C SER A 85 22.72 25.20 21.84
N VAL A 86 22.17 26.20 22.54
CA VAL A 86 20.84 26.81 22.45
C VAL A 86 20.77 27.86 21.31
N ASP A 87 19.60 28.00 20.67
CA ASP A 87 18.82 29.25 20.52
C ASP A 87 18.05 29.39 19.18
N ASP A 88 16.80 29.87 19.36
CA ASP A 88 15.90 30.60 18.45
C ASP A 88 14.94 29.82 17.51
N ASP A 89 13.71 29.65 18.00
CA ASP A 89 12.46 29.53 17.23
C ASP A 89 11.99 30.97 16.87
N PRO A 90 11.52 31.24 15.64
CA PRO A 90 10.09 31.09 15.42
C PRO A 90 9.70 30.57 14.02
N SER A 91 8.81 29.58 14.04
CA SER A 91 7.70 29.42 13.10
C SER A 91 8.04 29.26 11.61
N GLY A 92 8.00 28.02 11.14
CA GLY A 92 7.68 27.68 9.76
C GLY A 92 6.92 26.36 9.76
N ASP A 93 5.67 26.37 9.29
CA ASP A 93 4.76 25.23 9.19
C ASP A 93 5.47 23.95 8.71
N ALA A 94 5.85 23.08 9.65
CA ALA A 94 6.09 21.68 9.34
C ALA A 94 4.71 21.03 9.34
N ALA A 95 4.09 20.99 8.16
CA ALA A 95 2.96 20.12 7.93
C ALA A 95 3.36 18.72 8.42
N ASN A 96 2.69 18.24 9.46
CA ASN A 96 2.76 16.85 9.89
C ASN A 96 2.45 16.00 8.67
N ASP A 97 3.47 15.36 8.10
CA ASP A 97 3.30 14.36 7.05
C ASP A 97 2.80 13.07 7.71
N ASP A 98 1.54 13.12 8.14
CA ASP A 98 0.69 12.00 8.55
C ASP A 98 0.29 11.22 7.28
N SER A 99 1.29 10.79 6.51
CA SER A 99 1.08 9.97 5.33
C SER A 99 1.19 8.52 5.76
N ALA A 100 0.05 7.84 5.85
CA ALA A 100 0.01 6.38 5.84
C ALA A 100 1.02 5.84 4.79
N PRO A 101 1.76 4.76 5.06
CA PRO A 101 2.79 4.28 4.15
C PRO A 101 2.20 4.07 2.75
N ALA A 102 2.65 4.88 1.80
CA ALA A 102 2.13 4.88 0.45
C ALA A 102 2.65 3.65 -0.31
N ASP A 103 1.74 2.81 -0.79
CA ASP A 103 2.10 1.74 -1.72
C ASP A 103 2.61 2.34 -3.04
N ARG A 104 3.74 1.82 -3.54
CA ARG A 104 4.33 2.25 -4.81
C ARG A 104 4.55 1.05 -5.71
N ALA A 105 4.09 1.18 -6.95
CA ALA A 105 4.39 0.27 -8.04
C ALA A 105 4.81 1.09 -9.26
N ARG A 106 5.80 0.61 -10.02
CA ARG A 106 6.10 1.16 -11.34
C ARG A 106 5.32 0.36 -12.38
N VAL A 107 4.51 1.05 -13.20
CA VAL A 107 3.69 0.37 -14.20
C VAL A 107 4.52 -0.48 -15.17
N ALA A 108 5.72 0.00 -15.54
CA ALA A 108 6.63 -0.72 -16.43
C ALA A 108 7.15 -2.05 -15.85
N ASP A 109 7.14 -2.21 -14.53
CA ASP A 109 7.67 -3.40 -13.84
C ASP A 109 6.53 -4.42 -13.50
N LEU A 110 5.29 -4.15 -13.90
CA LEU A 110 4.15 -5.04 -13.63
C LEU A 110 4.10 -6.16 -14.65
N ASP A 111 4.52 -7.36 -14.24
CA ASP A 111 4.51 -8.57 -15.05
C ASP A 111 3.13 -9.27 -15.02
N GLY A 112 2.51 -9.47 -16.18
CA GLY A 112 1.23 -10.16 -16.32
C GLY A 112 0.47 -9.72 -17.57
N GLU A 113 0.06 -10.68 -18.39
CA GLU A 113 -0.68 -10.44 -19.64
C GLU A 113 -2.00 -11.23 -19.65
N PRO A 114 -3.12 -10.61 -20.03
CA PRO A 114 -3.26 -9.19 -20.36
C PRO A 114 -3.37 -8.29 -19.12
N HIS A 115 -3.55 -8.84 -17.90
CA HIS A 115 -3.76 -8.08 -16.67
C HIS A 115 -2.63 -8.30 -15.65
N ALA A 116 -2.12 -7.22 -15.07
CA ALA A 116 -1.25 -7.24 -13.90
C ALA A 116 -1.81 -6.34 -12.80
N ASP A 117 -1.98 -6.88 -11.60
CA ASP A 117 -2.47 -6.15 -10.43
C ASP A 117 -1.33 -5.36 -9.77
N ALA A 118 -1.47 -4.03 -9.71
CA ALA A 118 -0.45 -3.15 -9.15
C ALA A 118 -0.37 -3.23 -7.63
N PHE A 119 -1.48 -3.54 -6.95
CA PHE A 119 -1.59 -3.58 -5.49
C PHE A 119 -2.45 -4.77 -5.04
N PRO A 120 -1.93 -6.01 -5.11
CA PRO A 120 -2.71 -7.20 -4.84
C PRO A 120 -3.42 -7.16 -3.47
N GLY A 121 -4.75 -7.32 -3.50
CA GLY A 121 -5.58 -7.33 -2.29
C GLY A 121 -5.83 -5.96 -1.65
N LYS A 122 -5.44 -4.86 -2.30
CA LYS A 122 -5.70 -3.48 -1.84
C LYS A 122 -6.71 -2.76 -2.73
N GLU A 123 -7.36 -1.76 -2.16
CA GLU A 123 -8.28 -0.86 -2.86
C GLU A 123 -7.64 0.54 -3.03
N PRO A 124 -7.92 1.27 -4.13
CA PRO A 124 -8.72 0.84 -5.27
C PRO A 124 -7.98 -0.21 -6.11
N LYS A 125 -8.71 -1.21 -6.62
CA LYS A 125 -8.12 -2.19 -7.53
C LYS A 125 -7.52 -1.46 -8.75
N THR A 126 -6.23 -1.64 -8.97
CA THR A 126 -5.46 -0.93 -9.99
C THR A 126 -4.75 -1.94 -10.87
N ILE A 127 -5.12 -1.98 -12.15
CA ILE A 127 -4.69 -3.00 -13.10
C ILE A 127 -3.93 -2.35 -14.24
N ARG A 128 -2.73 -2.85 -14.55
CA ARG A 128 -2.11 -2.63 -15.85
C ARG A 128 -2.74 -3.62 -16.83
N LEU A 129 -3.27 -3.09 -17.92
CA LEU A 129 -3.79 -3.83 -19.06
C LEU A 129 -2.81 -3.69 -20.23
N SER A 130 -2.33 -4.81 -20.76
CA SER A 130 -1.51 -4.86 -21.98
C SER A 130 -2.28 -5.61 -23.05
N LEU A 131 -2.36 -5.03 -24.25
CA LEU A 131 -3.10 -5.60 -25.38
C LEU A 131 -2.26 -5.46 -26.65
N ALA A 132 -2.09 -6.55 -27.40
CA ALA A 132 -1.53 -6.48 -28.74
C ALA A 132 -2.53 -5.85 -29.73
N ALA A 133 -2.03 -5.35 -30.87
CA ALA A 133 -2.88 -4.78 -31.92
C ALA A 133 -4.01 -5.74 -32.34
N GLY A 134 -5.26 -5.29 -32.20
CA GLY A 134 -6.47 -6.07 -32.50
C GLY A 134 -6.92 -7.02 -31.39
N GLU A 135 -6.17 -7.15 -30.30
CA GLU A 135 -6.59 -7.89 -29.11
C GLU A 135 -7.73 -7.16 -28.40
N ARG A 136 -8.63 -7.95 -27.80
CA ARG A 136 -9.77 -7.44 -27.05
C ARG A 136 -9.95 -8.17 -25.74
N VAL A 137 -10.37 -7.44 -24.71
CA VAL A 137 -10.92 -8.07 -23.49
C VAL A 137 -12.41 -8.29 -23.74
N PRO A 138 -12.94 -9.52 -23.57
CA PRO A 138 -14.36 -9.79 -23.76
C PRO A 138 -15.25 -8.87 -22.91
N GLU A 139 -16.44 -8.58 -23.42
CA GLU A 139 -17.46 -7.81 -22.70
C GLU A 139 -17.69 -8.33 -21.28
N HIS A 140 -17.68 -7.42 -20.31
CA HIS A 140 -17.91 -7.71 -18.90
C HIS A 140 -18.37 -6.45 -18.14
N GLU A 141 -18.75 -6.62 -16.88
CA GLU A 141 -19.20 -5.53 -15.99
C GLU A 141 -18.38 -5.48 -14.71
N HIS A 142 -18.44 -4.34 -14.04
CA HIS A 142 -17.81 -4.08 -12.75
C HIS A 142 -18.82 -3.48 -11.77
N PRO A 143 -19.78 -4.29 -11.27
CA PRO A 143 -20.84 -3.79 -10.40
C PRO A 143 -20.26 -3.08 -9.16
N ASP A 144 -20.95 -2.03 -8.72
CA ASP A 144 -20.59 -1.20 -7.56
C ASP A 144 -19.24 -0.45 -7.69
N ARG A 145 -18.70 -0.32 -8.91
CA ARG A 145 -17.44 0.39 -9.18
C ARG A 145 -17.63 1.63 -10.03
N THR A 146 -16.80 2.64 -9.82
CA THR A 146 -16.48 3.67 -10.81
C THR A 146 -15.15 3.32 -11.46
N VAL A 147 -15.10 3.30 -12.79
CA VAL A 147 -13.93 2.87 -13.54
C VAL A 147 -13.24 4.10 -14.16
N LEU A 148 -11.91 4.16 -14.01
CA LEU A 148 -11.03 5.05 -14.76
C LEU A 148 -10.15 4.20 -15.68
N PHE A 149 -10.20 4.47 -16.97
CA PHE A 149 -9.41 3.81 -18.00
C PHE A 149 -8.44 4.83 -18.60
N HIS A 150 -7.16 4.73 -18.26
CA HIS A 150 -6.12 5.64 -18.74
C HIS A 150 -5.20 4.92 -19.72
N VAL A 151 -5.15 5.35 -20.98
CA VAL A 151 -4.20 4.80 -21.96
C VAL A 151 -2.85 5.48 -21.76
N LEU A 152 -1.81 4.69 -21.47
CA LEU A 152 -0.45 5.16 -21.28
C LEU A 152 0.30 5.19 -22.62
N GLU A 153 0.10 4.17 -23.43
CA GLU A 153 0.75 3.96 -24.72
C GLU A 153 -0.26 3.33 -25.70
N GLY A 154 -0.19 3.71 -26.97
CA GLY A 154 -1.07 3.20 -28.02
C GLY A 154 -2.44 3.88 -28.07
N ALA A 155 -3.43 3.14 -28.57
CA ALA A 155 -4.81 3.60 -28.72
C ALA A 155 -5.80 2.44 -28.57
N VAL A 156 -6.85 2.66 -27.77
CA VAL A 156 -7.85 1.63 -27.43
C VAL A 156 -9.26 2.16 -27.71
N ASP A 157 -10.06 1.36 -28.41
CA ASP A 157 -11.50 1.56 -28.51
C ASP A 157 -12.17 0.91 -27.30
N VAL A 158 -12.74 1.71 -26.41
CA VAL A 158 -13.52 1.23 -25.25
C VAL A 158 -14.99 1.27 -25.61
N ALA A 159 -15.59 0.12 -25.90
CA ALA A 159 -17.04 0.04 -26.09
C ALA A 159 -17.73 0.01 -24.72
N LEU A 160 -18.69 0.91 -24.50
CA LEU A 160 -19.56 0.96 -23.32
C LEU A 160 -21.01 0.75 -23.76
N ASP A 161 -21.63 -0.34 -23.33
CA ASP A 161 -22.98 -0.74 -23.76
C ASP A 161 -23.13 -0.80 -25.30
N GLY A 162 -22.02 -1.11 -26.00
CA GLY A 162 -21.92 -1.16 -27.45
C GLY A 162 -21.54 0.17 -28.14
N ASP A 163 -21.57 1.30 -27.42
CA ASP A 163 -21.13 2.60 -27.95
C ASP A 163 -19.61 2.73 -27.82
N SER A 164 -18.91 2.97 -28.94
CA SER A 164 -17.45 3.01 -28.97
C SER A 164 -16.88 4.38 -28.59
N HIS A 165 -15.99 4.38 -27.61
CA HIS A 165 -15.24 5.55 -27.14
C HIS A 165 -13.74 5.34 -27.40
N PRO A 166 -13.15 6.01 -28.40
CA PRO A 166 -11.70 5.97 -28.59
C PRO A 166 -10.98 6.69 -27.45
N VAL A 167 -9.91 6.08 -26.95
CA VAL A 167 -9.03 6.64 -25.93
C VAL A 167 -7.59 6.48 -26.43
N GLU A 168 -6.90 7.61 -26.62
CA GLU A 168 -5.53 7.66 -27.12
C GLU A 168 -4.53 7.81 -25.94
N ALA A 169 -3.25 7.58 -26.20
CA ALA A 169 -2.20 7.74 -25.19
C ALA A 169 -2.23 9.14 -24.52
N GLY A 170 -2.26 9.14 -23.18
CA GLY A 170 -2.39 10.33 -22.36
C GLY A 170 -3.84 10.67 -21.97
N GLU A 171 -4.84 10.03 -22.57
CA GLU A 171 -6.25 10.28 -22.28
C GLU A 171 -6.79 9.36 -21.17
N ILE A 172 -7.86 9.83 -20.52
CA ILE A 172 -8.55 9.12 -19.44
C ILE A 172 -10.04 9.11 -19.75
N LEU A 173 -10.66 7.93 -19.72
CA LEU A 173 -12.10 7.74 -19.78
C LEU A 173 -12.62 7.33 -18.40
N ARG A 174 -13.69 7.97 -17.93
CA ARG A 174 -14.39 7.60 -16.70
C ARG A 174 -15.80 7.13 -17.02
N PHE A 175 -16.23 6.02 -16.43
CA PHE A 175 -17.58 5.49 -16.57
C PHE A 175 -18.03 4.73 -15.32
N GLU A 176 -19.33 4.47 -15.21
CA GLU A 176 -19.90 3.65 -14.15
C GLU A 176 -19.74 2.18 -14.51
N GLY A 177 -19.34 1.33 -13.56
CA GLY A 177 -19.10 -0.09 -13.80
C GLY A 177 -20.35 -0.93 -14.04
N GLU A 178 -21.53 -0.31 -14.00
CA GLU A 178 -22.81 -0.88 -14.45
C GLU A 178 -22.88 -1.00 -15.98
N SER A 179 -22.13 -0.19 -16.73
CA SER A 179 -22.04 -0.31 -18.18
C SER A 179 -21.20 -1.53 -18.57
N ALA A 180 -21.69 -2.31 -19.53
CA ALA A 180 -20.92 -3.40 -20.14
C ALA A 180 -19.74 -2.81 -20.91
N VAL A 181 -18.52 -3.25 -20.59
CA VAL A 181 -17.28 -2.72 -21.17
C VAL A 181 -16.55 -3.77 -22.01
N GLU A 182 -16.15 -3.39 -23.23
CA GLU A 182 -15.31 -4.19 -24.14
C GLU A 182 -14.19 -3.31 -24.74
N PRO A 183 -12.97 -3.33 -24.20
CA PRO A 183 -11.83 -2.64 -24.79
C PRO A 183 -11.19 -3.49 -25.91
N THR A 184 -10.95 -2.86 -27.06
CA THR A 184 -10.21 -3.43 -28.20
C THR A 184 -9.03 -2.51 -28.55
N ALA A 185 -7.82 -3.06 -28.61
CA ALA A 185 -6.62 -2.29 -28.97
C ALA A 185 -6.52 -2.06 -30.48
N ARG A 186 -6.31 -0.81 -30.90
CA ARG A 186 -6.10 -0.46 -32.33
C ARG A 186 -4.68 -0.76 -32.78
N GLU A 187 -3.74 -0.65 -31.86
CA GLU A 187 -2.32 -0.96 -31.97
C GLU A 187 -1.81 -1.53 -30.65
N ASP A 188 -0.55 -1.97 -30.57
CA ASP A 188 0.01 -2.45 -29.30
C ASP A 188 -0.12 -1.36 -28.23
N SER A 189 -0.85 -1.65 -27.16
CA SER A 189 -1.33 -0.64 -26.20
C SER A 189 -1.15 -1.08 -24.76
N VAL A 190 -0.89 -0.10 -23.89
CA VAL A 190 -0.84 -0.28 -22.43
C VAL A 190 -1.79 0.73 -21.79
N ALA A 191 -2.67 0.25 -20.93
CA ALA A 191 -3.59 1.07 -20.15
C ALA A 191 -3.46 0.78 -18.64
N LEU A 192 -3.75 1.79 -17.82
CA LEU A 192 -3.96 1.66 -16.39
C LEU A 192 -5.45 1.79 -16.09
N VAL A 193 -6.04 0.73 -15.54
CA VAL A 193 -7.46 0.66 -15.19
C VAL A 193 -7.60 0.70 -13.68
N VAL A 194 -8.31 1.69 -13.15
CA VAL A 194 -8.62 1.83 -11.72
C VAL A 194 -10.10 1.56 -11.51
N LEU A 195 -10.42 0.61 -10.63
CA LEU A 195 -11.78 0.23 -10.26
C LEU A 195 -12.03 0.69 -8.81
N ALA A 196 -12.45 1.93 -8.64
CA ALA A 196 -12.74 2.48 -7.32
C ALA A 196 -14.12 1.99 -6.84
N PRO A 197 -14.30 1.67 -5.55
CA PRO A 197 -15.62 1.51 -4.96
C PRO A 197 -16.48 2.75 -5.24
N ARG A 198 -17.74 2.54 -5.63
CA ARG A 198 -18.68 3.65 -5.79
C ARG A 198 -18.87 4.34 -4.44
N ALA A 199 -18.65 5.66 -4.40
CA ALA A 199 -18.91 6.43 -3.20
C ALA A 199 -20.41 6.40 -2.88
N GLU A 200 -20.78 6.12 -1.63
CA GLU A 200 -22.15 6.37 -1.18
C GLU A 200 -22.39 7.88 -1.22
N ALA A 201 -23.44 8.30 -1.93
CA ALA A 201 -23.78 9.70 -2.17
C ALA A 201 -24.46 10.37 -0.97
#